data_AF-X1IQ04-F1
#
_entry.id   AF-X1IQ04-F1
#
_cell.length_a   1.000
_cell.length_b   1.000
_cell.length_c   1.000
_cell.angle_alpha   90.00
_cell.angle_beta   90.00
_cell.angle_gamma   90.00
#
_symmetry.space_group_name_H-M   'P 1'
#
loop_
_entity.id
_entity.type
_entity.pdbx_description
1 polymer ?
#
loop_
_entity_poly.entity_id
_entity_poly.type
_entity_poly.pdbx_seq_one_letter_code
_entity_poly.pdbx_strand_id
1 'polypeptide(L)'
;MEINEDLKNSTQVAYISMEIAIDSNIPTYSGGLGVLSGDTVRAAADLELPMVGLCLCYSSGYFYQFFNEFGEQKEREIEWNFFYEFEKVEKPIKIK
;
A
#
# COMPACT_ATOMS: atom_id res chain seq x y z
N MET A 1 -17.58 1.72 4.21
CA MET A 1 -18.09 1.08 2.98
C MET A 1 -18.08 -0.43 3.19
N GLU A 2 -19.21 -1.09 2.98
CA GLU A 2 -19.30 -2.54 3.06
C GLU A 2 -19.09 -3.11 1.64
N ILE A 3 -18.12 -4.01 1.48
CA ILE A 3 -17.86 -4.63 0.17
C ILE A 3 -18.93 -5.70 -0.06
N ASN A 4 -19.92 -5.38 -0.90
CA ASN A 4 -20.99 -6.30 -1.30
C ASN A 4 -20.79 -6.82 -2.73
N GLU A 5 -21.63 -7.79 -3.15
CA GLU A 5 -21.54 -8.38 -4.48
C GLU A 5 -21.85 -7.39 -5.62
N ASP A 6 -22.74 -6.43 -5.40
CA ASP A 6 -23.06 -5.42 -6.42
C ASP A 6 -21.84 -4.53 -6.72
N LEU A 7 -21.10 -4.13 -5.67
CA LEU A 7 -19.86 -3.38 -5.80
C LEU A 7 -18.78 -4.19 -6.54
N LYS A 8 -18.61 -5.46 -6.18
CA LYS A 8 -17.66 -6.35 -6.87
C LYS A 8 -18.00 -6.50 -8.34
N ASN A 9 -19.28 -6.74 -8.66
CA ASN A 9 -19.74 -6.93 -10.04
C ASN A 9 -19.71 -5.64 -10.88
N SER A 10 -19.81 -4.47 -10.24
CA SER A 10 -19.71 -3.17 -10.89
C SER A 10 -18.31 -2.57 -10.92
N THR A 11 -17.30 -3.25 -10.35
CA THR A 11 -15.91 -2.78 -10.35
C THR A 11 -15.33 -2.76 -11.76
N GLN A 12 -15.09 -1.56 -12.28
CA GLN A 12 -14.58 -1.34 -13.65
C GLN A 12 -13.22 -0.63 -13.67
N VAL A 13 -12.77 -0.08 -12.54
CA VAL A 13 -11.52 0.68 -12.44
C VAL A 13 -10.51 -0.06 -11.60
N ALA A 14 -9.31 -0.25 -12.16
CA ALA A 14 -8.13 -0.71 -11.43
C ALA A 14 -7.12 0.46 -11.32
N TYR A 15 -6.89 0.94 -10.10
CA TYR A 15 -5.87 1.92 -9.80
C TYR A 15 -4.57 1.21 -9.43
N ILE A 16 -3.63 1.19 -10.37
CA ILE A 16 -2.35 0.49 -10.22
C ILE A 16 -1.26 1.51 -9.97
N SER A 17 -0.54 1.37 -8.85
CA SER A 17 0.60 2.21 -8.53
C SER A 17 1.72 1.38 -7.90
N MET A 18 2.95 1.84 -8.06
CA MET A 18 4.10 1.23 -7.39
C MET A 18 4.05 1.46 -5.87
N GLU A 19 3.41 2.55 -5.45
CA GLU A 19 3.29 2.92 -4.04
C GLU A 19 1.85 3.33 -3.72
N ILE A 20 1.35 2.86 -2.58
CA ILE A 20 0.08 3.33 -2.00
C ILE A 20 0.29 3.46 -0.48
N ALA A 21 0.12 4.68 0.05
CA ALA A 21 0.14 4.94 1.48
C ALA A 21 -1.23 4.59 2.09
N ILE A 22 -1.40 3.33 2.51
CA ILE A 22 -2.64 2.84 3.14
C ILE A 22 -2.66 3.16 4.63
N ASP A 23 -1.56 2.85 5.32
CA ASP A 23 -1.33 3.11 6.73
C ASP A 23 0.14 3.48 6.93
N SER A 24 0.44 4.35 7.89
CA SER A 24 1.81 4.77 8.19
C SER A 24 2.73 3.63 8.65
N ASN A 25 2.18 2.52 9.15
CA ASN A 25 2.93 1.35 9.59
C ASN A 25 3.18 0.33 8.47
N ILE A 26 2.57 0.53 7.29
CA ILE A 26 2.72 -0.35 6.12
C ILE A 26 3.70 0.35 5.16
N PRO A 27 4.97 -0.08 5.06
CA PRO A 27 5.98 0.63 4.28
C PRO A 27 5.91 0.28 2.78
N THR A 28 4.72 0.48 2.19
CA THR A 28 4.45 0.40 0.74
C THR A 28 4.59 1.74 0.02
N TYR A 29 5.20 2.75 0.66
CA TYR A 29 5.42 4.08 0.10
C TYR A 29 6.66 4.76 0.67
N SER A 30 7.21 5.72 -0.07
CA SER A 30 8.41 6.48 0.34
C SER A 30 8.24 7.99 0.29
N GLY A 31 7.14 8.50 -0.30
CA GLY A 31 6.92 9.93 -0.42
C GLY A 31 5.65 10.32 -1.16
N GLY A 32 5.71 11.42 -1.92
CA GLY A 32 4.54 12.07 -2.51
C GLY A 32 3.72 11.20 -3.46
N LEU A 33 4.35 10.26 -4.18
CA LEU A 33 3.63 9.32 -5.04
C LEU A 33 2.68 8.44 -4.22
N GLY A 34 3.20 7.74 -3.20
CA GLY A 34 2.36 6.87 -2.38
C GLY A 34 1.31 7.64 -1.58
N VAL A 35 1.63 8.85 -1.10
CA VAL A 35 0.65 9.73 -0.42
C VAL A 35 -0.49 10.10 -1.39
N LEU A 36 -0.16 10.57 -2.59
CA LEU A 36 -1.19 10.91 -3.60
C LEU A 36 -2.02 9.69 -3.99
N SER A 37 -1.39 8.52 -4.18
CA SER A 37 -2.10 7.28 -4.45
C SER A 37 -3.04 6.90 -3.31
N GLY A 38 -2.58 7.03 -2.06
CA GLY A 38 -3.36 6.77 -0.85
C GLY A 38 -4.58 7.69 -0.75
N ASP A 39 -4.37 9.00 -0.93
CA ASP A 39 -5.45 10.01 -0.97
C ASP A 39 -6.45 9.73 -2.09
N THR A 40 -5.98 9.26 -3.25
CA THR A 40 -6.84 8.89 -4.38
C THR A 40 -7.72 7.69 -4.05
N VAL A 41 -7.14 6.64 -3.46
CA VAL A 41 -7.89 5.45 -3.01
C VAL A 41 -8.87 5.82 -1.90
N ARG A 42 -8.45 6.68 -0.97
CA ARG A 42 -9.31 7.17 0.11
C ARG A 42 -10.51 7.95 -0.42
N ALA A 43 -10.28 8.89 -1.33
CA ALA A 43 -11.35 9.67 -1.95
C ALA A 43 -12.34 8.78 -2.72
N ALA A 44 -11.84 7.76 -3.43
CA ALA A 44 -12.70 6.79 -4.11
C ALA A 44 -13.56 5.99 -3.13
N ALA A 45 -13.02 5.61 -1.97
CA ALA A 45 -13.76 4.93 -0.92
C ALA A 45 -14.82 5.84 -0.26
N ASP A 46 -14.49 7.12 -0.01
CA ASP A 46 -15.42 8.10 0.54
C ASP A 46 -16.57 8.42 -0.45
N LEU A 47 -16.32 8.30 -1.76
CA LEU A 47 -17.31 8.44 -2.83
C LEU A 47 -18.01 7.13 -3.22
N GLU A 48 -17.68 6.03 -2.55
CA GLU A 48 -18.24 4.69 -2.81
C GLU A 48 -18.06 4.21 -4.27
N LEU A 49 -16.96 4.59 -4.91
CA LEU A 49 -16.68 4.20 -6.29
C LEU A 49 -16.29 2.72 -6.39
N PRO A 50 -16.82 1.99 -7.39
CA PRO A 50 -16.48 0.58 -7.60
C PRO A 50 -15.09 0.46 -8.25
N MET A 51 -14.05 0.49 -7.41
CA MET A 51 -12.63 0.53 -7.79
C MET A 51 -11.79 -0.45 -6.96
N VAL A 52 -10.76 -1.02 -7.56
CA VAL A 52 -9.72 -1.79 -6.86
C VAL A 52 -8.37 -1.07 -6.92
N GLY A 53 -7.66 -1.02 -5.78
CA GLY A 53 -6.27 -0.55 -5.69
C GLY A 53 -5.28 -1.71 -5.75
N LEU A 54 -4.19 -1.56 -6.50
CA LEU A 54 -3.13 -2.56 -6.62
C LEU A 54 -1.75 -1.92 -6.45
N CYS A 55 -0.95 -2.48 -5.53
CA CYS A 55 0.44 -2.11 -5.32
C CYS A 55 1.30 -3.31 -4.94
N LEU A 56 2.61 -3.11 -4.91
CA LEU A 56 3.57 -4.12 -4.47
C LEU A 56 3.74 -4.06 -2.95
N CYS A 57 3.77 -5.23 -2.31
CA CYS A 57 4.21 -5.38 -0.92
C CYS A 57 5.70 -5.66 -0.90
N TYR A 58 6.52 -4.63 -0.73
CA TYR A 58 7.97 -4.77 -0.68
C TYR A 58 8.39 -5.39 0.66
N SER A 59 9.16 -6.49 0.63
CA SER A 59 9.74 -7.09 1.84
C SER A 59 10.82 -6.20 2.48
N SER A 60 11.51 -5.43 1.64
CA SER A 60 12.48 -4.40 1.98
C SER A 60 11.85 -3.07 1.59
N GLY A 61 11.15 -2.43 2.51
CA GLY A 61 10.43 -1.18 2.28
C GLY A 61 11.33 0.06 2.33
N TYR A 62 10.73 1.21 2.70
CA TYR A 62 11.45 2.44 3.04
C TYR A 62 12.50 2.18 4.15
N PHE A 63 13.52 3.03 4.25
CA PHE A 63 14.56 2.90 5.28
C PHE A 63 14.25 3.79 6.50
N TYR A 64 14.69 3.37 7.68
CA TYR A 64 14.68 4.25 8.85
C TYR A 64 15.91 5.16 8.80
N GLN A 65 15.65 6.45 8.62
CA GLN A 65 16.68 7.49 8.63
C GLN A 65 17.01 7.92 10.06
N PHE A 66 18.30 8.05 10.36
CA PHE A 66 18.77 8.58 11.64
C PHE A 66 20.06 9.38 11.46
N PHE A 67 20.39 10.23 12.43
CA PHE A 67 21.70 10.89 12.49
C PHE A 67 22.60 10.15 13.46
N ASN A 68 23.86 9.91 13.06
CA ASN A 68 24.86 9.39 13.98
C ASN A 68 25.42 10.51 14.89
N GLU A 69 26.32 10.15 15.80
CA GLU A 69 26.97 11.08 16.75
C GLU A 69 27.76 12.21 16.06
N PHE A 70 28.08 12.07 14.78
CA PHE A 70 28.80 13.06 13.97
C PHE A 70 27.85 13.95 13.14
N GLY A 71 26.53 13.78 13.27
CA GLY A 71 25.53 14.52 12.50
C GLY A 71 25.39 14.03 11.06
N GLU A 72 25.95 12.88 10.70
CA GLU A 72 25.78 12.28 9.38
C GLU A 72 24.47 11.51 9.31
N GLN A 73 23.76 11.66 8.21
CA GLN A 73 22.62 10.83 7.90
C GLN A 73 23.06 9.37 7.66
N LYS A 74 22.40 8.44 8.33
CA LYS A 74 22.51 6.99 8.14
C LYS A 74 21.12 6.40 7.93
N GLU A 75 21.10 5.20 7.40
CA GLU A 75 19.90 4.43 7.11
C GLU A 75 20.02 3.01 7.68
N ARG A 76 18.90 2.44 8.09
CA ARG A 76 18.77 1.01 8.38
C ARG A 76 17.53 0.48 7.68
N GLU A 77 17.61 -0.76 7.22
CA GLU A 77 16.48 -1.45 6.60
C GLU A 77 15.35 -1.63 7.62
N ILE A 78 14.10 -1.51 7.15
CA ILE A 78 12.94 -1.88 7.95
C ILE A 78 12.72 -3.38 7.78
N GLU A 79 12.84 -4.13 8.87
CA GLU A 79 12.38 -5.50 8.91
C GLU A 79 10.85 -5.50 9.00
N TRP A 80 10.20 -5.81 7.88
CA TRP A 80 8.75 -5.97 7.80
C TRP A 80 8.40 -7.35 7.26
N ASN A 81 7.42 -7.99 7.88
CA ASN A 81 6.81 -9.20 7.37
C ASN A 81 5.32 -8.97 7.06
N PHE A 82 5.02 -8.81 5.77
CA PHE A 82 3.67 -8.61 5.27
C PHE A 82 2.70 -9.77 5.57
N PHE A 83 3.19 -10.97 5.90
CA PHE A 83 2.33 -12.12 6.22
C PHE A 83 1.54 -11.93 7.53
N TYR A 84 1.96 -11.01 8.41
CA TYR A 84 1.24 -10.72 9.65
C TYR A 84 0.27 -9.54 9.51
N GLU A 85 0.44 -8.68 8.50
CA GLU A 85 -0.38 -7.49 8.30
C GLU A 85 -1.60 -7.73 7.40
N PHE A 86 -1.55 -8.76 6.56
CA PHE A 86 -2.59 -9.02 5.56
C PHE A 86 -3.10 -10.45 5.59
N GLU A 87 -4.42 -10.57 5.47
CA GLU A 87 -5.05 -11.86 5.20
C GLU A 87 -4.84 -12.25 3.74
N LYS A 88 -4.47 -13.52 3.54
CA LYS A 88 -4.31 -14.05 2.20
C LYS A 88 -5.69 -14.27 1.56
N VAL A 89 -5.87 -13.74 0.36
CA VAL A 89 -7.07 -14.03 -0.45
C VAL A 89 -7.21 -15.53 -0.70
N GLU A 90 -8.45 -16.03 -0.73
CA GLU A 90 -8.75 -17.45 -0.94
C GLU A 90 -8.13 -18.02 -2.23
N LYS A 91 -8.08 -17.19 -3.29
CA LYS A 91 -7.60 -17.56 -4.62
C LYS A 91 -6.44 -16.65 -5.03
N PRO A 92 -5.21 -16.91 -4.54
CA PRO A 92 -4.04 -16.12 -4.91
C PRO A 92 -3.69 -16.35 -6.38
N ILE A 93 -3.39 -15.26 -7.10
CA ILE A 93 -2.88 -15.33 -8.47
C ILE A 93 -1.39 -15.68 -8.40
N LYS A 94 -0.99 -16.77 -9.07
CA LYS A 94 0.42 -17.13 -9.24
C LYS A 94 0.90 -16.64 -10.60
N ILE A 95 1.84 -15.71 -10.60
CA ILE A 95 2.56 -15.32 -11.81
C ILE A 95 3.63 -16.41 -12.08
N LYS A 96 3.70 -16.88 -13.32
CA LYS A 96 4.67 -17.90 -13.77
C LYS A 96 6.03 -17.29 -14.05
#